data_AF-A0A1B7XAE6-F1
#
_entry.id   AF-A0A1B7XAE6-F1
#
_cell.length_a   1.000
_cell.length_b   1.000
_cell.length_c   1.000
_cell.angle_alpha   90.00
_cell.angle_beta   90.00
_cell.angle_gamma   90.00
#
_symmetry.space_group_name_H-M   'P 1'
#
loop_
_entity.id
_entity.type
_entity.pdbx_description
1 polymer ?
#
loop_
_entity_poly.entity_id
_entity_poly.type
_entity_poly.pdbx_seq_one_letter_code
_entity_poly.pdbx_strand_id
1 'polypeptide(L)'
;MAKVPPNKAIRRFCLACQGSSSKRVDECEDSDCLFFNHRLGTTPENPERSTVQQIRQYCLMCSDNNRTEVRACSAREDCHLWSFRFGCTPQTWTRVKQRVNQPRKLLLPGLG
;
A
#
# COMPACT_ATOMS: atom_id res chain seq x y z
N MET A 1 10.41 6.81 -6.01
CA MET A 1 9.98 5.84 -4.97
C MET A 1 9.31 6.61 -3.85
N ALA A 2 8.19 6.13 -3.29
CA ALA A 2 7.51 6.85 -2.21
C ALA A 2 8.46 7.04 -1.02
N LYS A 3 8.73 8.30 -0.68
CA LYS A 3 9.55 8.71 0.47
C LYS A 3 8.76 8.69 1.79
N VAL A 4 7.50 8.25 1.76
CA VAL A 4 6.58 8.29 2.90
C VAL A 4 6.24 6.88 3.37
N PRO A 5 6.04 6.66 4.68
CA PRO A 5 5.57 5.38 5.18
C PRO A 5 4.07 5.17 4.86
N PRO A 6 3.57 3.92 4.82
CA PRO A 6 2.20 3.59 4.41
C PRO A 6 1.10 4.32 5.21
N ASN A 7 1.24 4.44 6.52
CA ASN A 7 0.30 5.16 7.39
C ASN A 7 0.22 6.66 7.04
N LYS A 8 1.34 7.29 6.68
CA LYS A 8 1.35 8.68 6.21
C LYS A 8 0.74 8.82 4.81
N ALA A 9 0.86 7.79 3.95
CA ALA A 9 0.18 7.75 2.66
C ALA A 9 -1.35 7.69 2.84
N ILE A 10 -1.84 6.84 3.75
CA ILE A 10 -3.26 6.81 4.13
C ILE A 10 -3.71 8.16 4.67
N ARG A 11 -2.94 8.77 5.59
CA ARG A 11 -3.27 10.10 6.12
C ARG A 11 -3.47 11.15 5.02
N ARG A 12 -2.57 11.17 4.03
CA ARG A 12 -2.68 12.07 2.86
C ARG A 12 -3.89 11.74 2.00
N PHE A 13 -4.17 10.46 1.79
CA PHE A 13 -5.36 10.01 1.08
C PHE A 13 -6.65 10.49 1.78
N CYS A 14 -6.75 10.33 3.11
CA CYS A 14 -7.89 10.82 3.87
C CYS A 14 -8.02 12.35 3.84
N LEU A 15 -6.90 13.09 3.85
CA LEU A 15 -6.93 14.54 3.63
C LEU A 15 -7.54 14.87 2.29
N ALA A 16 -7.08 14.26 1.20
CA ALA A 16 -7.63 14.51 -0.13
C ALA A 16 -9.13 14.19 -0.19
N CYS A 17 -9.55 13.05 0.40
CA CYS A 17 -10.95 12.65 0.52
C CYS A 17 -11.82 13.69 1.25
N GLN A 18 -11.30 14.29 2.32
CA GLN A 18 -12.00 15.27 3.15
C GLN A 18 -11.71 16.74 2.76
N GLY A 19 -11.33 17.00 1.51
CA GLY A 19 -11.11 18.35 0.99
C GLY A 19 -9.93 19.08 1.66
N SER A 20 -8.86 18.34 1.98
CA SER A 20 -7.66 18.80 2.68
C SER A 20 -7.87 19.31 4.12
N SER A 21 -9.02 19.07 4.73
CA SER A 21 -9.29 19.47 6.11
C SER A 21 -8.90 18.39 7.11
N SER A 22 -7.93 18.70 7.99
CA SER A 22 -7.56 17.79 9.07
C SER A 22 -8.71 17.54 10.04
N LYS A 23 -9.51 18.58 10.35
CA LYS A 23 -10.65 18.49 11.27
C LYS A 23 -11.71 17.53 10.73
N ARG A 24 -12.02 17.61 9.44
CA ARG A 24 -12.98 16.70 8.79
C ARG A 24 -12.51 15.25 8.71
N VAL A 25 -11.19 15.00 8.71
CA VAL A 25 -10.66 13.63 8.81
C VAL A 25 -10.87 13.07 10.22
N ASP A 26 -10.69 13.91 11.24
CA ASP A 26 -10.92 13.52 12.63
C ASP A 26 -12.40 13.18 12.88
N GLU A 27 -13.29 14.06 12.40
CA GLU A 27 -14.75 13.99 12.48
C GLU A 27 -15.39 13.03 11.44
N CYS A 28 -14.61 12.33 10.63
CA CYS A 28 -15.15 11.37 9.67
C CYS A 28 -15.78 10.19 10.43
N GLU A 29 -17.07 9.92 10.19
CA GLU A 29 -17.87 8.89 10.90
C GLU A 29 -17.98 7.56 10.15
N ASP A 30 -17.34 7.44 8.98
CA ASP A 30 -17.38 6.24 8.15
C ASP A 30 -16.53 5.11 8.76
N SER A 31 -17.09 4.42 9.76
CA SER A 31 -16.46 3.32 10.48
C SER A 31 -16.23 2.08 9.62
N ASP A 32 -16.98 1.94 8.53
CA ASP A 32 -16.86 0.83 7.58
C ASP A 32 -15.72 1.06 6.57
N CYS A 33 -15.19 2.29 6.50
CA CYS A 33 -14.02 2.60 5.70
C CYS A 33 -12.80 1.78 6.15
N LEU A 34 -12.15 1.10 5.20
CA LEU A 34 -10.91 0.35 5.43
C LEU A 34 -9.79 1.16 6.10
N PHE A 35 -9.83 2.49 5.99
CA PHE A 35 -8.81 3.37 6.54
C PHE A 35 -9.25 4.12 7.79
N PHE A 36 -10.46 3.88 8.32
CA PHE A 36 -10.99 4.60 9.48
C PHE A 36 -10.01 4.62 10.66
N ASN A 37 -9.46 3.45 11.03
CA ASN A 37 -8.51 3.32 12.13
C ASN A 37 -7.10 3.86 11.83
N HIS A 38 -6.82 4.19 10.57
CA HIS A 38 -5.54 4.72 10.10
C HIS A 38 -5.60 6.18 9.66
N ARG A 39 -6.81 6.78 9.65
CA ARG A 39 -7.07 8.08 9.03
C ARG A 39 -6.25 9.21 9.64
N LEU A 40 -5.84 9.07 10.90
CA LEU A 40 -4.98 10.02 11.62
C LEU A 40 -3.48 9.77 11.42
N GLY A 41 -3.10 8.79 10.59
CA GLY A 41 -1.71 8.41 10.33
C GLY A 41 -1.08 7.60 11.45
N THR A 42 -1.90 7.02 12.32
CA THR A 42 -1.50 6.08 13.37
C THR A 42 -1.60 4.64 12.86
N THR A 43 -0.87 3.75 13.53
CA THR A 43 -1.02 2.31 13.37
C THR A 43 -1.75 1.82 14.63
N PRO A 44 -2.85 1.07 14.51
CA PRO A 44 -3.49 0.47 15.67
C PRO A 44 -2.52 -0.53 16.32
N GLU A 45 -2.62 -0.72 17.63
CA GLU A 45 -1.69 -1.55 18.41
C GLU A 45 -1.70 -3.01 17.96
N ASN A 46 -2.89 -3.54 17.65
CA ASN A 46 -3.09 -4.92 17.20
C ASN A 46 -3.87 -4.97 15.87
N PRO A 47 -3.22 -4.69 14.73
CA PRO A 47 -3.87 -4.76 13.43
C PRO A 47 -4.07 -6.21 12.98
N GLU A 48 -5.28 -6.59 12.57
CA GLU A 48 -5.51 -7.88 11.89
C GLU A 48 -4.73 -7.99 10.57
N ARG A 49 -4.53 -6.85 9.89
CA ARG A 49 -3.78 -6.75 8.64
C ARG A 49 -2.81 -5.59 8.68
N SER A 50 -1.61 -5.81 8.13
CA SER A 50 -0.63 -4.73 7.97
C SER A 50 -1.21 -3.58 7.13
N THR A 51 -0.72 -2.36 7.35
CA THR A 51 -1.17 -1.17 6.63
C THR A 51 -1.08 -1.31 5.11
N VAL A 52 -0.02 -1.95 4.60
CA VAL A 52 0.12 -2.21 3.16
C VAL A 52 -0.89 -3.23 2.63
N GLN A 53 -1.28 -4.23 3.44
CA GLN A 53 -2.33 -5.17 3.06
C GLN A 53 -3.72 -4.49 3.00
N GLN A 54 -4.00 -3.55 3.90
CA GLN A 54 -5.23 -2.76 3.84
C GLN A 54 -5.25 -1.85 2.60
N ILE A 55 -4.13 -1.20 2.27
CA ILE A 55 -4.02 -0.44 1.02
C ILE A 55 -4.25 -1.35 -0.18
N ARG A 56 -3.70 -2.57 -0.18
CA ARG A 56 -3.93 -3.55 -1.24
C ARG A 56 -5.41 -3.91 -1.39
N GLN A 57 -6.09 -4.13 -0.27
CA GLN A 57 -7.52 -4.42 -0.23
C GLN A 57 -8.34 -3.26 -0.81
N TYR A 58 -8.01 -2.02 -0.43
CA TYR A 58 -8.65 -0.83 -1.00
C TYR A 58 -8.42 -0.74 -2.52
N CYS A 59 -7.20 -0.95 -3.00
CA CYS A 59 -6.92 -0.92 -4.44
C CYS A 59 -7.68 -2.02 -5.21
N LEU A 60 -7.91 -3.19 -4.61
CA LEU A 60 -8.79 -4.21 -5.21
C LEU A 60 -10.23 -3.69 -5.31
N MET A 61 -10.78 -3.17 -4.21
CA MET A 61 -12.15 -2.62 -4.20
C MET A 61 -12.31 -1.50 -5.24
N CYS A 62 -11.37 -0.57 -5.29
CA CYS A 62 -11.34 0.54 -6.25
C CYS A 62 -11.26 0.08 -7.72
N SER A 63 -10.79 -1.15 -7.97
CA SER A 63 -10.61 -1.72 -9.30
C SER A 63 -11.57 -2.88 -9.57
N ASP A 64 -12.74 -2.90 -8.94
CA ASP A 64 -13.75 -3.97 -9.06
C ASP A 64 -13.16 -5.38 -8.86
N ASN A 65 -12.32 -5.50 -7.84
CA ASN A 65 -11.56 -6.70 -7.50
C ASN A 65 -10.64 -7.25 -8.61
N ASN A 66 -10.35 -6.46 -9.65
CA ASN A 66 -9.54 -6.87 -10.79
C ASN A 66 -8.05 -6.56 -10.59
N ARG A 67 -7.24 -7.62 -10.56
CA ARG A 67 -5.77 -7.51 -10.37
C ARG A 67 -5.05 -6.87 -11.56
N THR A 68 -5.58 -7.03 -12.76
CA THR A 68 -5.02 -6.43 -13.98
C THR A 68 -5.22 -4.92 -13.97
N GLU A 69 -6.40 -4.46 -13.55
CA GLU A 69 -6.69 -3.02 -13.39
C GLU A 69 -5.79 -2.37 -12.33
N VAL A 70 -5.55 -3.03 -11.19
CA VAL A 70 -4.57 -2.51 -10.20
C VAL A 70 -3.17 -2.38 -10.80
N ARG A 71 -2.76 -3.29 -11.69
CA ARG A 71 -1.46 -3.19 -12.36
C ARG A 71 -1.42 -2.04 -13.36
N ALA A 72 -2.49 -1.85 -14.13
CA ALA A 72 -2.64 -0.85 -15.17
C ALA A 72 -2.98 0.57 -14.65
N CYS A 73 -3.36 0.69 -13.38
CA CYS A 73 -3.76 1.96 -12.75
C CYS A 73 -2.78 3.11 -13.05
N SER A 74 -3.30 4.17 -13.69
CA SER A 74 -2.56 5.34 -14.15
C SER A 74 -2.57 6.52 -13.17
N ALA A 75 -3.27 6.41 -12.03
CA ALA A 75 -3.41 7.47 -11.02
C ALA A 75 -2.14 7.70 -10.17
N ARG A 76 -0.96 7.55 -10.77
CA ARG A 76 0.34 7.59 -10.08
C ARG A 76 0.61 8.94 -9.41
N GLU A 77 0.25 10.02 -10.08
CA GLU A 77 0.51 11.38 -9.61
C GLU A 77 -0.59 11.88 -8.66
N ASP A 78 -1.83 11.40 -8.84
CA ASP A 78 -3.00 11.88 -8.09
C ASP A 78 -3.34 11.02 -6.86
N CYS A 79 -2.99 9.72 -6.86
CA CYS A 79 -3.32 8.82 -5.77
C CYS A 79 -2.15 8.60 -4.81
N HIS A 80 -2.30 9.11 -3.59
CA HIS A 80 -1.31 8.96 -2.52
C HIS A 80 -1.00 7.50 -2.15
N LEU A 81 -1.89 6.55 -2.48
CA LEU A 81 -1.74 5.12 -2.19
C LEU A 81 -1.03 4.34 -3.29
N TRP A 82 -0.85 4.92 -4.48
CA TRP A 82 -0.45 4.20 -5.71
C TRP A 82 0.85 3.40 -5.56
N SER A 83 1.81 3.93 -4.79
CA SER A 83 3.10 3.27 -4.56
C SER A 83 3.00 1.98 -3.71
N PHE A 84 1.89 1.78 -3.02
CA PHE A 84 1.63 0.63 -2.14
C PHE A 84 0.55 -0.30 -2.69
N ARG A 85 0.04 -0.05 -3.91
CA ARG A 85 -1.10 -0.78 -4.50
C ARG A 85 -0.91 -2.29 -4.63
N PHE A 86 0.32 -2.78 -4.55
CA PHE A 86 0.67 -4.20 -4.59
C PHE A 86 0.79 -4.85 -3.20
N GLY A 87 0.52 -4.12 -2.12
CA GLY A 87 0.59 -4.65 -0.76
C GLY A 87 2.01 -4.79 -0.23
N CYS A 88 2.95 -4.07 -0.81
CA CYS A 88 4.34 -4.04 -0.37
C CYS A 88 4.87 -2.61 -0.36
N THR A 89 5.89 -2.36 0.45
CA THR A 89 6.62 -1.09 0.40
C THR A 89 7.59 -1.09 -0.78
N PRO A 90 7.97 0.10 -1.31
CA PRO A 90 9.01 0.19 -2.34
C PRO A 90 10.32 -0.49 -1.93
N GLN A 91 10.68 -0.44 -0.64
CA GLN A 91 11.88 -1.08 -0.11
C GLN A 91 11.77 -2.61 -0.18
N THR A 92 10.62 -3.18 0.19
CA THR A 92 10.36 -4.62 0.05
C THR A 92 10.43 -5.04 -1.41
N TRP A 93 9.85 -4.26 -2.33
CA TRP A 93 9.92 -4.54 -3.76
C TRP A 93 11.36 -4.57 -4.29
N THR A 94 12.17 -3.57 -3.93
CA THR A 94 13.59 -3.51 -4.31
C THR A 94 14.35 -4.75 -3.83
N ARG A 95 14.13 -5.17 -2.58
CA ARG A 95 14.76 -6.38 -2.02
C ARG A 95 14.34 -7.65 -2.75
N VAL A 96 13.05 -7.81 -3.03
CA VAL A 96 12.54 -8.97 -3.78
C VAL A 96 13.13 -9.01 -5.18
N LYS A 97 13.15 -7.88 -5.89
CA LYS A 97 13.73 -7.78 -7.23
C LYS A 97 15.22 -8.14 -7.24
N GLN A 98 15.99 -7.67 -6.26
CA GLN A 98 17.39 -8.04 -6.09
C GLN A 98 17.54 -9.56 -5.90
N ARG A 99 16.75 -10.18 -5.02
CA ARG A 99 16.79 -11.62 -4.76
C ARG A 99 16.41 -12.46 -5.98
N VAL A 100 15.40 -12.06 -6.72
CA VAL A 100 14.94 -12.78 -7.93
C VAL A 100 15.99 -12.71 -9.03
N ASN A 101 16.63 -11.56 -9.20
CA ASN A 101 17.63 -11.34 -10.24
C ASN A 101 19.04 -11.82 -9.86
N GLN A 102 19.26 -12.25 -8.61
CA GLN A 102 20.56 -12.76 -8.19
C GLN A 102 20.87 -14.09 -8.89
N PRO A 103 22.06 -14.24 -9.50
CA PRO A 103 22.45 -15.50 -10.12
C PRO A 103 22.53 -16.58 -9.06
N ARG A 104 21.75 -17.66 -9.25
CA ARG A 104 21.83 -18.83 -8.38
C ARG A 104 22.97 -19.71 -8.88
N LYS A 105 23.92 -20.05 -8.01
CA LYS A 105 24.83 -21.17 -8.29
C LYS A 105 23.98 -22.44 -8.31
N LEU A 106 23.63 -22.89 -9.51
CA LEU A 106 23.04 -24.20 -9.72
C LEU A 106 24.16 -25.21 -9.48
N LEU A 107 24.13 -25.87 -8.33
CA LEU A 107 24.95 -27.06 -8.13
C LEU A 107 24.30 -28.18 -8.95
N LEU A 108 24.96 -28.55 -10.04
CA LEU A 108 24.61 -29.76 -10.78
C LEU A 108 24.98 -30.95 -9.89
N PRO A 109 24.03 -31.83 -9.53
CA PRO A 109 24.37 -33.04 -8.78
C PRO A 109 25.31 -33.90 -9.63
N GLY A 110 26.53 -34.17 -9.13
CA GLY A 110 27.49 -35.12 -9.74
C GLY A 110 28.83 -34.57 -10.23
N LEU A 111 29.19 -33.31 -9.96
CA LEU A 111 30.52 -32.73 -10.28
C LEU A 111 31.20 -32.20 -9.02
N GLY A 112 31.62 -33.11 -8.13
CA GLY A 112 32.40 -32.84 -6.92
C GLY A 112 33.48 -33.89 -6.71
#